data_AF-A0A2N1PYE3-F1
#
_entry.id   AF-A0A2N1PYE3-F1
#
_cell.length_a   1.000
_cell.length_b   1.000
_cell.length_c   1.000
_cell.angle_alpha   90.00
_cell.angle_beta   90.00
_cell.angle_gamma   90.00
#
_symmetry.space_group_name_H-M   'P 1'
#
loop_
_entity.id
_entity.type
_entity.pdbx_description
1 polymer ?
#
loop_
_entity_poly.entity_id
_entity_poly.type
_entity_poly.pdbx_seq_one_letter_code
_entity_poly.pdbx_strand_id
1 'polypeptide(L)'
;MRFDTWDKEQKKSLELEYQKRFGGQVRMIKKLYKDGSDHILLKDLLDNVSRHLQQAFLSLDKEQFEALVERMFLSAIPYDFYVDYDFFMNEHTATIIFYNDFDSMEFSDIPMRSLSDIQNMLDMILYISKNYESIISQDQDAAKNLDEYNFLEGFNMDLEEFKEDGTSFRRLKN
;
A
#
# COMPACT_ATOMS: atom_id res chain seq x y z
N MET A 1 4.11 2.47 -14.31
CA MET A 1 4.74 2.19 -13.00
C MET A 1 6.19 2.64 -13.04
N ARG A 2 6.75 3.07 -11.90
CA ARG A 2 8.12 3.61 -11.83
C ARG A 2 9.18 2.66 -12.40
N PHE A 3 8.98 1.37 -12.26
CA PHE A 3 9.93 0.33 -12.68
C PHE A 3 9.75 -0.15 -14.13
N ASP A 4 8.97 0.57 -14.95
CA ASP A 4 8.80 0.25 -16.36
C ASP A 4 10.08 0.48 -17.19
N THR A 5 11.01 1.30 -16.69
CA THR A 5 12.31 1.58 -17.33
C THR A 5 13.38 0.54 -16.99
N TRP A 6 13.14 -0.34 -16.01
CA TRP A 6 14.07 -1.40 -15.65
C TRP A 6 14.36 -2.33 -16.83
N ASP A 7 15.58 -2.85 -16.84
CA ASP A 7 15.99 -3.81 -17.84
C ASP A 7 15.27 -5.16 -17.67
N LYS A 8 15.43 -6.03 -18.67
CA LYS A 8 14.75 -7.34 -18.69
C LYS A 8 15.22 -8.26 -17.56
N GLU A 9 16.46 -8.14 -17.12
CA GLU A 9 17.02 -9.00 -16.08
C GLU A 9 16.51 -8.60 -14.70
N GLN A 10 16.48 -7.29 -14.42
CA GLN A 10 15.89 -6.71 -13.22
C GLN A 10 14.41 -7.10 -13.07
N LYS A 11 13.61 -6.92 -14.13
CA LYS A 11 12.19 -7.31 -14.13
C LYS A 11 11.98 -8.80 -13.93
N LYS A 12 12.82 -9.63 -14.55
CA LYS A 12 12.76 -11.09 -14.38
C LYS A 12 13.15 -11.51 -12.97
N SER A 13 14.17 -10.89 -12.38
CA SER A 13 14.59 -11.11 -11.00
C SER A 13 13.46 -10.78 -10.03
N LEU A 14 12.84 -9.61 -10.20
CA LEU A 14 11.68 -9.18 -9.39
C LEU A 14 10.52 -10.17 -9.49
N GLU A 15 10.18 -10.63 -10.70
CA GLU A 15 9.09 -11.59 -10.89
C GLU A 15 9.40 -12.93 -10.22
N LEU A 16 10.63 -13.43 -10.32
CA LEU A 16 11.03 -14.66 -9.64
C LEU A 16 10.93 -14.52 -8.12
N GLU A 17 11.38 -13.39 -7.58
CA GLU A 17 11.33 -13.11 -6.15
C GLU A 17 9.87 -13.00 -5.66
N TYR A 18 9.02 -12.31 -6.43
CA TYR A 18 7.59 -12.20 -6.18
C TYR A 18 6.91 -13.59 -6.15
N GLN A 19 7.14 -14.41 -7.17
CA GLN A 19 6.55 -15.76 -7.24
C GLN A 19 7.03 -16.65 -6.10
N LYS A 20 8.32 -16.58 -5.75
CA LYS A 20 8.92 -17.37 -4.67
C LYS A 20 8.34 -17.00 -3.31
N ARG A 21 8.13 -15.70 -3.03
CA ARG A 21 7.66 -15.22 -1.72
C ARG A 21 6.15 -15.32 -1.55
N PHE A 22 5.40 -14.94 -2.57
CA PHE A 22 3.96 -14.75 -2.41
C PHE A 22 3.13 -15.70 -3.26
N GLY A 23 3.64 -16.13 -4.42
CA GLY A 23 2.90 -17.00 -5.35
C GLY A 23 1.48 -16.47 -5.62
N GLY A 24 0.47 -17.30 -5.37
CA GLY A 24 -0.95 -16.95 -5.54
C GLY A 24 -1.61 -16.23 -4.35
N GLN A 25 -0.90 -16.00 -3.23
CA GLN A 25 -1.48 -15.50 -1.99
C GLN A 25 -2.03 -14.09 -2.13
N VAL A 26 -1.29 -13.17 -2.77
CA VAL A 26 -1.72 -11.78 -2.98
C VAL A 26 -3.03 -11.72 -3.76
N ARG A 27 -3.16 -12.55 -4.81
CA ARG A 27 -4.40 -12.64 -5.59
C ARG A 27 -5.58 -13.11 -4.73
N MET A 28 -5.36 -14.06 -3.84
CA MET A 28 -6.39 -14.54 -2.92
C MET A 28 -6.75 -13.47 -1.89
N ILE A 29 -5.78 -12.77 -1.31
CA ILE A 29 -6.01 -11.66 -0.36
C ILE A 29 -6.92 -10.61 -1.00
N LYS A 30 -6.58 -10.12 -2.19
CA LYS A 30 -7.40 -9.12 -2.90
C LYS A 30 -8.85 -9.58 -3.08
N LYS A 31 -9.04 -10.85 -3.45
CA LYS A 31 -10.37 -11.43 -3.65
C LYS A 31 -11.14 -11.49 -2.33
N LEU A 32 -10.56 -12.09 -1.29
CA LEU A 32 -11.20 -12.24 0.02
C LEU A 32 -11.55 -10.87 0.64
N TYR A 33 -10.65 -9.90 0.51
CA TYR A 33 -10.85 -8.54 1.01
C TYR A 33 -12.02 -7.84 0.33
N LYS A 34 -12.05 -7.90 -1.01
CA LYS A 34 -13.13 -7.33 -1.83
C LYS A 34 -14.48 -7.97 -1.53
N ASP A 35 -14.53 -9.30 -1.52
CA ASP A 35 -15.75 -10.06 -1.30
C ASP A 35 -16.21 -10.02 0.18
N GLY A 36 -15.35 -9.57 1.10
CA GLY A 36 -15.60 -9.59 2.54
C GLY A 36 -15.81 -11.01 3.08
N SER A 37 -15.13 -11.99 2.48
CA SER A 37 -15.33 -13.41 2.77
C SER A 37 -14.13 -14.03 3.48
N ASP A 38 -14.40 -15.08 4.27
CA ASP A 38 -13.41 -15.89 5.00
C ASP A 38 -12.32 -15.05 5.71
N HIS A 39 -12.74 -14.31 6.74
CA HIS A 39 -11.84 -13.45 7.52
C HIS A 39 -10.70 -14.20 8.20
N ILE A 40 -10.86 -15.51 8.48
CA ILE A 40 -9.81 -16.33 9.08
C ILE A 40 -8.71 -16.54 8.04
N LEU A 41 -9.07 -17.03 6.84
CA LEU A 41 -8.10 -17.23 5.76
C LEU A 41 -7.45 -15.91 5.33
N LEU A 42 -8.22 -14.82 5.24
CA LEU A 42 -7.68 -13.49 4.92
C LEU A 42 -6.61 -13.08 5.94
N LYS A 43 -6.88 -13.25 7.23
CA LYS A 43 -5.93 -12.93 8.30
C LYS A 43 -4.66 -13.77 8.21
N ASP A 44 -4.79 -15.08 7.99
CA ASP A 44 -3.64 -15.99 7.87
C ASP A 44 -2.75 -15.64 6.66
N LEU A 45 -3.39 -15.31 5.52
CA LEU A 45 -2.66 -14.88 4.32
C LEU A 45 -1.98 -13.52 4.52
N LEU A 46 -2.65 -12.55 5.15
CA LEU A 46 -2.06 -11.26 5.47
C LEU A 46 -0.86 -11.41 6.41
N ASP A 47 -0.95 -12.22 7.46
CA ASP A 47 0.19 -12.49 8.36
C ASP A 47 1.37 -13.10 7.59
N ASN A 48 1.11 -14.11 6.76
CA ASN A 48 2.19 -14.75 5.99
C ASN A 48 2.85 -13.80 4.98
N VAL A 49 2.05 -13.05 4.22
CA VAL A 49 2.56 -12.05 3.25
C VAL A 49 3.33 -10.94 3.97
N SER A 50 2.82 -10.46 5.10
CA SER A 50 3.49 -9.42 5.91
C SER A 50 4.85 -9.91 6.41
N ARG A 51 4.96 -11.17 6.84
CA ARG A 51 6.25 -11.75 7.27
C ARG A 51 7.26 -11.82 6.13
N HIS A 52 6.81 -12.23 4.95
CA HIS A 52 7.68 -12.29 3.77
C HIS A 52 8.12 -10.90 3.29
N LEU A 53 7.25 -9.89 3.40
CA LEU A 53 7.59 -8.49 3.13
C LEU A 53 8.55 -7.93 4.17
N GLN A 54 8.34 -8.20 5.47
CA GLN A 54 9.29 -7.78 6.50
C GLN A 54 10.67 -8.39 6.27
N GLN A 55 10.74 -9.67 5.89
CA GLN A 55 12.02 -10.28 5.52
C GLN A 55 12.62 -9.63 4.26
N ALA A 56 11.82 -9.30 3.26
CA ALA A 56 12.28 -8.61 2.05
C ALA A 56 12.82 -7.21 2.38
N PHE A 57 12.11 -6.46 3.22
CA PHE A 57 12.51 -5.14 3.69
C PHE A 57 13.90 -5.15 4.34
N LEU A 58 14.21 -6.20 5.12
CA LEU A 58 15.50 -6.36 5.78
C LEU A 58 16.62 -6.90 4.88
N SER A 59 16.31 -7.45 3.70
CA SER A 59 17.27 -8.19 2.87
C SER A 59 17.47 -7.66 1.46
N LEU A 60 16.54 -6.88 0.94
CA LEU A 60 16.62 -6.26 -0.38
C LEU A 60 17.10 -4.82 -0.25
N ASP A 61 17.61 -4.26 -1.33
CA ASP A 61 17.78 -2.81 -1.42
C ASP A 61 16.41 -2.10 -1.45
N LYS A 62 16.42 -0.80 -1.13
CA LYS A 62 15.23 0.05 -1.06
C LYS A 62 14.38 -0.05 -2.33
N GLU A 63 15.01 0.09 -3.50
CA GLU A 63 14.31 0.15 -4.77
C GLU A 63 13.65 -1.20 -5.13
N GLN A 64 14.33 -2.31 -4.84
CA GLN A 64 13.76 -3.65 -5.02
C GLN A 64 12.60 -3.93 -4.08
N PHE A 65 12.67 -3.48 -2.83
CA PHE A 65 11.55 -3.62 -1.90
C PHE A 65 10.34 -2.80 -2.35
N GLU A 66 10.55 -1.54 -2.75
CA GLU A 66 9.49 -0.69 -3.30
C GLU A 66 8.82 -1.32 -4.52
N ALA A 67 9.63 -1.79 -5.47
CA ALA A 67 9.15 -2.49 -6.66
C ALA A 67 8.37 -3.77 -6.32
N LEU A 68 8.79 -4.49 -5.27
CA LEU A 68 8.11 -5.69 -4.83
C LEU A 68 6.71 -5.38 -4.29
N VAL A 69 6.55 -4.30 -3.52
CA VAL A 69 5.25 -3.84 -2.99
C VAL A 69 4.34 -3.34 -4.11
N GLU A 70 4.85 -2.53 -5.05
CA GLU A 70 4.08 -2.08 -6.21
C GLU A 70 3.64 -3.26 -7.09
N ARG A 71 4.51 -4.26 -7.27
CA ARG A 71 4.24 -5.47 -8.07
C ARG A 71 3.12 -6.34 -7.50
N MET A 72 2.76 -6.19 -6.22
CA MET A 72 1.61 -6.87 -5.62
C MET A 72 0.27 -6.39 -6.20
N PHE A 73 0.22 -5.17 -6.76
CA PHE A 73 -0.99 -4.56 -7.30
C PHE A 73 -2.17 -4.66 -6.33
N LEU A 74 -1.99 -4.29 -5.07
CA LEU A 74 -3.03 -4.51 -4.04
C LEU A 74 -4.28 -3.67 -4.30
N SER A 75 -4.14 -2.50 -4.91
CA SER A 75 -5.23 -1.60 -5.24
C SER A 75 -5.68 -1.67 -6.72
N ALA A 76 -6.93 -1.29 -6.95
CA ALA A 76 -7.50 -1.02 -8.27
C ALA A 76 -7.07 0.34 -8.83
N ILE A 77 -6.73 1.29 -7.95
CA ILE A 77 -6.06 2.55 -8.32
C ILE A 77 -4.55 2.25 -8.43
N PRO A 78 -3.87 2.73 -9.49
CA PRO A 78 -2.42 2.79 -9.50
C PRO A 78 -1.87 3.49 -8.25
N TYR A 79 -0.76 2.98 -7.74
CA TYR A 79 -0.05 3.62 -6.64
C TYR A 79 1.46 3.43 -6.80
N ASP A 80 2.20 4.41 -6.33
CA ASP A 80 3.64 4.34 -6.14
C ASP A 80 3.94 4.21 -4.65
N PHE A 81 5.01 3.48 -4.31
CA PHE A 81 5.42 3.22 -2.94
C PHE A 81 6.88 3.62 -2.73
N TYR A 82 7.13 4.44 -1.72
CA TYR A 82 8.46 4.95 -1.37
C TYR A 82 8.80 4.61 0.08
N VAL A 83 10.05 4.24 0.36
CA VAL A 83 10.56 4.04 1.71
C VAL A 83 11.60 5.09 2.03
N ASP A 84 11.34 5.96 2.99
CA ASP A 84 12.33 6.93 3.45
C ASP A 84 12.93 6.55 4.79
N TYR A 85 14.07 7.17 5.12
CA TYR A 85 14.68 7.05 6.43
C TYR A 85 14.59 8.40 7.12
N ASP A 86 13.78 8.47 8.17
CA ASP A 86 13.71 9.64 9.03
C ASP A 86 14.93 9.63 9.96
N PHE A 87 15.87 10.54 9.69
CA PHE A 87 17.08 10.70 10.50
C PHE A 87 16.81 11.19 11.92
N PHE A 88 15.74 11.96 12.14
CA PHE A 88 15.41 12.50 13.47
C PHE A 88 14.83 11.41 14.38
N MET A 89 13.99 10.56 13.81
CA MET A 89 13.34 9.46 14.53
C MET A 89 14.16 8.16 14.48
N ASN A 90 15.22 8.12 13.65
CA ASN A 90 16.09 6.97 13.42
C ASN A 90 15.27 5.73 13.00
N GLU A 91 14.34 5.94 12.07
CA GLU A 91 13.39 4.92 11.64
C GLU A 91 13.07 5.02 10.15
N HIS A 92 12.59 3.92 9.59
CA HIS A 92 12.06 3.92 8.23
C HIS A 92 10.57 4.24 8.23
N THR A 93 10.19 5.12 7.31
CA THR A 93 8.80 5.42 7.00
C THR A 93 8.52 5.13 5.54
N ALA A 94 7.25 5.08 5.18
CA ALA A 94 6.80 4.88 3.82
C ALA A 94 5.82 5.98 3.42
N THR A 95 5.85 6.27 2.13
CA THR A 95 4.91 7.16 1.46
C THR A 95 4.23 6.39 0.33
N ILE A 96 2.90 6.46 0.29
CA ILE A 96 2.09 5.84 -0.76
C ILE A 96 1.33 6.92 -1.50
N ILE A 97 1.52 6.98 -2.81
CA ILE A 97 0.85 7.96 -3.66
C ILE A 97 -0.08 7.20 -4.60
N PHE A 98 -1.39 7.36 -4.41
CA PHE A 98 -2.41 6.85 -5.32
C PHE A 98 -2.69 7.90 -6.39
N TYR A 99 -2.88 7.48 -7.64
CA TYR A 99 -3.07 8.44 -8.73
C TYR A 99 -3.91 7.89 -9.88
N ASN A 100 -4.49 8.83 -10.64
CA ASN A 100 -5.10 8.56 -11.94
C ASN A 100 -4.75 9.69 -12.93
N ASP A 101 -5.50 9.78 -14.04
CA ASP A 101 -5.23 10.77 -15.09
C ASP A 101 -5.56 12.23 -14.68
N PHE A 102 -6.27 12.43 -13.57
CA PHE A 102 -6.78 13.73 -13.15
C PHE A 102 -6.10 14.24 -11.86
N ASP A 103 -5.86 13.36 -10.91
CA ASP A 103 -5.46 13.74 -9.56
C ASP A 103 -4.62 12.66 -8.84
N SER A 104 -4.02 13.02 -7.71
CA SER A 104 -3.23 12.15 -6.84
C SER A 104 -3.52 12.39 -5.36
N MET A 105 -3.45 11.33 -4.57
CA MET A 105 -3.60 11.36 -3.12
C MET A 105 -2.38 10.71 -2.46
N GLU A 106 -1.77 11.42 -1.52
CA GLU A 106 -0.57 10.99 -0.81
C GLU A 106 -0.86 10.62 0.66
N PHE A 107 -0.28 9.51 1.10
CA PHE A 107 -0.22 9.10 2.51
C PHE A 107 1.25 8.92 2.90
N SER A 108 1.76 9.83 3.73
CA SER A 108 3.16 9.88 4.13
C SER A 108 3.34 9.45 5.60
N ASP A 109 4.59 9.30 6.04
CA ASP A 109 4.97 8.98 7.43
C ASP A 109 4.38 7.67 7.97
N ILE A 110 4.20 6.67 7.09
CA ILE A 110 3.75 5.33 7.50
C ILE A 110 4.96 4.58 8.08
N PRO A 111 5.01 4.24 9.38
CA PRO A 111 6.12 3.55 10.00
C PRO A 111 6.31 2.18 9.37
N MET A 112 7.56 1.74 9.34
CA MET A 112 7.98 0.46 8.77
C MET A 112 8.89 -0.28 9.77
N ARG A 113 8.57 -0.22 11.06
CA ARG A 113 9.42 -0.69 12.17
C ARG A 113 9.13 -2.16 12.50
N SER A 114 7.87 -2.56 12.38
CA SER A 114 7.35 -3.82 12.90
C SER A 114 6.58 -4.61 11.84
N LEU A 115 6.36 -5.90 12.13
CA LEU A 115 5.49 -6.75 11.30
C LEU A 115 4.07 -6.17 11.25
N SER A 116 3.60 -5.61 12.36
CA SER A 116 2.29 -4.98 12.45
C SER A 116 2.19 -3.78 11.53
N ASP A 117 3.28 -3.03 11.36
CA ASP A 117 3.26 -1.84 10.51
C ASP A 117 3.15 -2.22 9.03
N ILE A 118 3.91 -3.24 8.59
CA ILE A 118 3.77 -3.82 7.25
C ILE A 118 2.33 -4.31 7.04
N GLN A 119 1.75 -4.99 8.02
CA GLN A 119 0.39 -5.49 7.90
C GLN A 119 -0.64 -4.35 7.80
N ASN A 120 -0.50 -3.31 8.61
CA ASN A 120 -1.36 -2.12 8.58
C ASN A 120 -1.24 -1.38 7.24
N MET A 121 -0.02 -1.26 6.71
CA MET A 121 0.24 -0.69 5.39
C MET A 121 -0.48 -1.48 4.28
N LEU A 122 -0.38 -2.82 4.29
CA LEU A 122 -1.11 -3.66 3.32
C LEU A 122 -2.62 -3.51 3.43
N ASP A 123 -3.14 -3.51 4.66
CA ASP A 123 -4.57 -3.36 4.92
C ASP A 123 -5.06 -1.98 4.45
N MET A 124 -4.28 -0.92 4.68
CA MET A 124 -4.57 0.42 4.18
C MET A 124 -4.71 0.47 2.66
N ILE A 125 -3.77 -0.13 1.92
CA ILE A 125 -3.82 -0.14 0.44
C ILE A 125 -5.07 -0.90 -0.06
N LEU A 126 -5.39 -2.03 0.57
CA LEU A 126 -6.58 -2.83 0.24
C LEU A 126 -7.88 -2.09 0.59
N TYR A 127 -7.91 -1.39 1.72
CA TYR A 127 -9.05 -0.59 2.17
C TYR A 127 -9.36 0.56 1.22
N ILE A 128 -8.34 1.35 0.86
CA ILE A 128 -8.45 2.44 -0.12
C ILE A 128 -9.00 1.90 -1.44
N SER A 129 -8.47 0.76 -1.91
CA SER A 129 -8.95 0.12 -3.14
C SER A 129 -10.44 -0.21 -3.07
N LYS A 130 -10.90 -0.77 -1.96
CA LYS A 130 -12.31 -1.17 -1.78
C LYS A 130 -13.22 0.05 -1.75
N ASN A 131 -12.82 1.10 -1.04
CA ASN A 131 -13.59 2.34 -0.96
C ASN A 131 -13.65 3.04 -2.31
N TYR A 132 -12.55 3.07 -3.06
CA TYR A 132 -12.52 3.59 -4.41
C TYR A 132 -13.45 2.88 -5.37
N GLU A 133 -13.41 1.54 -5.40
CA GLU A 133 -14.35 0.77 -6.22
C GLU A 133 -15.81 1.06 -5.84
N SER A 134 -16.09 1.20 -4.54
CA SER A 134 -17.43 1.55 -4.05
C SER A 134 -17.88 2.94 -4.50
N ILE A 135 -17.03 3.96 -4.32
CA ILE A 135 -17.33 5.35 -4.66
C ILE A 135 -17.55 5.49 -6.17
N ILE A 136 -16.64 4.97 -7.00
CA ILE A 136 -16.77 5.05 -8.46
C ILE A 136 -17.99 4.31 -8.99
N SER A 137 -18.41 3.22 -8.33
CA SER A 137 -19.63 2.53 -8.71
C SER A 137 -20.90 3.36 -8.50
N GLN A 138 -20.84 4.38 -7.63
CA GLN A 138 -21.96 5.26 -7.27
C GLN A 138 -21.87 6.61 -7.98
N ASP A 139 -20.66 7.13 -8.19
CA ASP A 139 -20.38 8.40 -8.85
C ASP A 139 -19.16 8.28 -9.78
N GLN A 140 -19.39 8.33 -11.09
CA GLN A 140 -18.29 8.25 -12.07
C GLN A 140 -17.45 9.53 -12.13
N ASP A 141 -17.99 10.67 -11.70
CA ASP A 141 -17.24 11.93 -11.63
C ASP A 141 -16.31 11.96 -10.42
N ALA A 142 -16.50 11.08 -9.43
CA ALA A 142 -15.57 10.90 -8.31
C ALA A 142 -14.14 10.52 -8.75
N ALA A 143 -14.00 9.91 -9.94
CA ALA A 143 -12.69 9.63 -10.52
C ALA A 143 -11.89 10.91 -10.85
N LYS A 144 -12.54 12.08 -10.97
CA LYS A 144 -11.87 13.34 -11.34
C LYS A 144 -11.35 14.14 -10.16
N ASN A 145 -11.84 13.86 -8.95
CA ASN A 145 -11.53 14.60 -7.73
C ASN A 145 -11.19 13.60 -6.62
N LEU A 146 -10.00 12.99 -6.66
CA LEU A 146 -9.64 11.97 -5.66
C LEU A 146 -9.44 12.61 -4.28
N ASP A 147 -8.77 13.76 -4.24
CA ASP A 147 -8.49 14.54 -3.04
C ASP A 147 -9.74 14.97 -2.24
N GLU A 148 -10.89 15.10 -2.88
CA GLU A 148 -12.16 15.48 -2.25
C GLU A 148 -12.78 14.34 -1.41
N TYR A 149 -12.37 13.08 -1.57
CA TYR A 149 -12.95 11.93 -0.87
C TYR A 149 -12.08 11.42 0.28
N ASN A 150 -12.75 11.11 1.41
CA ASN A 150 -12.08 10.50 2.54
C ASN A 150 -11.98 8.96 2.40
N PHE A 151 -10.95 8.49 1.69
CA PHE A 151 -10.78 7.04 1.46
C PHE A 151 -10.42 6.20 2.69
N LEU A 152 -10.05 6.82 3.82
CA LEU A 152 -9.81 6.10 5.09
C LEU A 152 -10.94 6.31 6.11
N GLU A 153 -12.08 6.88 5.71
CA GLU A 153 -13.22 6.97 6.62
C GLU A 153 -13.60 5.57 7.13
N GLY A 154 -13.64 5.40 8.46
CA GLY A 154 -13.91 4.11 9.10
C GLY A 154 -12.76 3.11 9.09
N PHE A 155 -11.58 3.45 8.53
CA PHE A 155 -10.38 2.64 8.68
C PHE A 155 -9.82 2.84 10.09
N ASN A 156 -9.78 1.77 10.87
CA ASN A 156 -9.12 1.78 12.18
C ASN A 156 -7.60 1.72 11.96
N MET A 157 -7.04 2.87 11.63
CA MET A 157 -5.65 3.15 11.86
C MET A 157 -5.57 4.02 13.10
N ASP A 158 -4.62 3.77 14.00
CA ASP A 158 -4.27 4.71 15.07
C ASP A 158 -3.55 5.96 14.48
N LEU A 159 -4.22 6.67 13.57
CA LEU A 159 -3.77 7.88 12.88
C LEU A 159 -4.37 9.12 13.56
N GLU A 160 -3.54 10.12 13.85
CA GLU A 160 -3.98 11.48 14.12
C GLU A 160 -4.04 12.30 12.83
N GLU A 161 -5.16 13.01 12.63
CA GLU A 161 -5.31 14.00 11.56
C GLU A 161 -4.71 15.35 11.98
N PHE A 162 -3.86 15.91 11.12
CA PHE A 162 -3.38 17.29 11.19
C PHE A 162 -3.83 18.05 9.94
N LYS A 163 -4.16 19.33 10.09
CA LYS A 163 -4.43 20.23 8.96
C LYS A 163 -3.42 21.36 9.00
N GLU A 164 -2.62 21.51 7.95
CA GLU A 164 -1.81 22.70 7.69
C GLU A 164 -2.14 23.23 6.30
N ASP A 165 -2.40 24.54 6.21
CA ASP A 165 -2.55 25.30 4.96
C ASP A 165 -3.52 24.74 3.90
N GLY A 166 -4.63 24.13 4.35
CA GLY A 166 -5.68 23.61 3.46
C GLY A 166 -5.41 22.20 2.93
N THR A 167 -4.26 21.62 3.25
CA THR A 167 -3.88 20.23 2.94
C THR A 167 -4.07 19.38 4.20
N SER A 168 -4.76 18.24 4.09
CA SER A 168 -4.91 17.30 5.22
C SER A 168 -3.72 16.34 5.27
N PHE A 169 -3.04 16.29 6.40
CA PHE A 169 -1.96 15.35 6.69
C PHE A 169 -2.45 14.33 7.73
N ARG A 170 -2.09 13.06 7.59
CA ARG A 170 -2.42 12.01 8.58
C ARG A 170 -1.12 11.40 9.06
N ARG A 171 -0.86 11.47 10.37
CA ARG A 171 0.38 10.97 11.01
C ARG A 171 0.04 9.89 12.03
N LEU A 172 0.84 8.82 12.11
CA LEU A 172 0.61 7.73 13.07
C LEU A 172 1.00 8.13 14.50
N LYS A 173 0.21 7.70 15.49
CA LYS A 173 0.53 7.90 16.92
C LYS A 173 1.78 7.09 17.32
N ASN A 174 2.63 7.72 18.14
CA ASN A 174 3.94 7.25 18.62
C ASN A 174 4.00 5.79 19.09
#